data_AF-A0A2G9NU99-F1
#
_entry.id   AF-A0A2G9NU99-F1
#
_cell.length_a   1.000
_cell.length_b   1.000
_cell.length_c   1.000
_cell.angle_alpha   90.00
_cell.angle_beta   90.00
_cell.angle_gamma   90.00
#
_symmetry.space_group_name_H-M   'P 1'
#
loop_
_entity.id
_entity.type
_entity.pdbx_description
1 polymer ?
#
loop_
_entity_poly.entity_id
_entity_poly.type
_entity_poly.pdbx_seq_one_letter_code
_entity_poly.pdbx_strand_id
1 'polypeptide(L)'
;MRLNKKAQEEMVGFVLIVVIVAIIAVIFLGISLRNSGGDVGDESEKIGSFIDVVSQTTTKCEIPTAHFQDVGNLISKCSQGKLCDGCDGETCGTTKSACEVLKNTLTEAMKSSYVVSEGSYVKYYNLTLYYELDNELLIEPIIMGPQDNCLGDLLFNERPVYSGGEKIKLSLEVCFNN
;
A
#
# COMPACT_ATOMS: atom_id res chain seq x y z
N MET A 1 61.73 -19.68 35.85
CA MET A 1 61.03 -19.12 34.66
C MET A 1 59.73 -18.49 35.14
N ARG A 2 59.68 -17.17 35.38
CA ARG A 2 58.45 -16.49 35.84
C ARG A 2 57.58 -16.24 34.61
N LEU A 3 56.51 -17.02 34.47
CA LEU A 3 55.52 -16.85 33.41
C LEU A 3 54.88 -15.47 33.54
N ASN A 4 54.93 -14.68 32.47
CA ASN A 4 54.38 -13.33 32.38
C ASN A 4 52.85 -13.36 32.61
N LYS A 5 52.42 -13.08 33.84
CA LYS A 5 50.99 -13.05 34.22
C LYS A 5 50.20 -11.94 33.51
N LYS A 6 50.87 -10.86 33.06
CA LYS A 6 50.23 -9.74 32.35
C LYS A 6 49.60 -10.13 31.01
N ALA A 7 50.23 -11.02 30.25
CA ALA A 7 49.72 -11.44 28.95
C ALA A 7 48.45 -12.32 29.07
N GLN A 8 48.29 -13.04 30.18
CA GLN A 8 47.09 -13.83 30.44
C GLN A 8 45.89 -12.96 30.83
N GLU A 9 46.15 -11.83 31.50
CA GLU A 9 45.11 -10.89 31.93
C GLU A 9 44.46 -10.17 30.74
N GLU A 10 45.25 -9.81 29.72
CA GLU A 10 44.76 -9.20 28.48
C GLU A 10 43.92 -10.16 27.62
N MET A 11 44.28 -11.45 27.57
CA MET A 11 43.48 -12.45 26.85
C MET A 11 42.12 -12.70 27.51
N VAL A 12 42.04 -12.67 28.84
CA VAL A 12 40.77 -12.82 29.57
C VAL A 12 39.85 -11.61 29.31
N GLY A 13 40.42 -10.40 29.24
CA GLY A 13 39.68 -9.20 28.87
C GLY A 13 39.08 -9.28 27.46
N PHE A 14 39.84 -9.77 26.49
CA PHE A 14 39.35 -9.96 25.11
C PHE A 14 38.20 -10.96 25.03
N VAL A 15 38.33 -12.11 25.70
CA VAL A 15 37.27 -13.14 25.71
C VAL A 15 35.98 -12.60 26.32
N LEU A 16 36.08 -11.81 27.40
CA LEU A 16 34.91 -11.22 28.05
C LEU A 16 34.16 -10.26 27.11
N ILE A 17 34.88 -9.45 26.33
CA ILE A 17 34.28 -8.55 25.33
C ILE A 17 33.58 -9.35 24.23
N VAL A 18 34.21 -10.40 23.70
CA VAL A 18 33.63 -11.24 22.64
C VAL A 18 32.31 -11.88 23.09
N VAL A 19 32.24 -12.37 24.33
CA VAL A 19 31.02 -12.95 24.90
C VAL A 19 29.90 -11.92 24.99
N ILE A 20 30.20 -10.70 25.44
CA ILE A 20 29.21 -9.61 25.51
C ILE A 20 28.67 -9.26 24.12
N VAL A 21 29.55 -9.13 23.12
CA VAL A 21 29.14 -8.83 21.74
C VAL A 21 28.26 -9.95 21.16
N ALA A 22 28.60 -11.22 21.42
CA ALA A 22 27.79 -12.35 20.98
C ALA A 22 26.38 -12.34 21.59
N ILE A 23 26.24 -12.03 22.88
CA ILE A 23 24.93 -11.93 23.54
C ILE A 23 24.09 -10.81 22.92
N ILE A 24 24.69 -9.63 22.69
CA ILE A 24 24.01 -8.50 22.05
C ILE A 24 23.54 -8.88 20.65
N ALA A 25 24.39 -9.54 19.84
CA ALA A 25 24.04 -9.99 18.50
C ALA A 25 22.86 -10.97 18.50
N VAL A 26 22.82 -11.93 19.43
CA VAL A 26 21.71 -12.89 19.56
C VAL A 26 20.40 -12.19 19.95
N ILE A 27 20.44 -11.19 20.82
CA ILE A 27 19.25 -10.40 21.19
C ILE A 27 18.72 -9.65 19.96
N PHE A 28 19.58 -8.95 19.23
CA PHE A 28 19.17 -8.25 18.00
C PHE A 28 18.59 -9.20 16.96
N LEU A 29 19.21 -10.37 16.77
CA LEU A 29 18.74 -11.37 15.82
C LEU A 29 17.38 -11.95 16.24
N GLY A 30 17.18 -12.18 17.54
CA GLY A 30 15.88 -12.58 18.09
C GLY A 30 14.78 -11.52 17.90
N ILE A 31 15.09 -10.24 18.09
CA ILE A 31 14.15 -9.14 17.84
C ILE A 31 13.85 -9.02 16.33
N SER A 32 14.88 -9.11 15.48
CA SER A 32 14.74 -9.02 14.03
C SER A 32 13.88 -10.13 13.44
N LEU A 33 14.04 -11.38 13.92
CA LEU A 33 13.26 -12.52 13.44
C LEU A 33 11.83 -12.56 14.00
N ARG A 34 11.59 -11.99 15.18
CA ARG A 34 10.25 -11.95 15.77
C ARG A 34 9.30 -11.01 15.02
N ASN A 35 9.82 -10.09 14.22
CA ASN A 35 9.02 -9.15 13.45
C ASN A 35 8.54 -9.68 12.08
N SER A 36 8.85 -10.94 11.72
CA SER A 36 8.50 -11.53 10.41
C SER A 36 7.47 -12.67 10.48
N GLY A 37 6.64 -12.72 11.53
CA GLY A 37 5.85 -13.91 11.87
C GLY A 37 4.41 -13.66 12.31
N GLY A 38 3.64 -12.89 11.55
CA GLY A 38 2.19 -12.86 11.72
C GLY A 38 1.52 -12.48 10.42
N ASP A 39 0.67 -13.36 9.88
CA ASP A 39 -0.55 -13.17 9.06
C ASP A 39 -0.76 -11.89 8.21
N VAL A 40 0.31 -11.21 7.79
CA VAL A 40 0.27 -9.99 6.99
C VAL A 40 0.76 -10.40 5.62
N GLY A 41 -0.10 -10.28 4.61
CA GLY A 41 0.23 -10.60 3.23
C GLY A 41 1.57 -9.98 2.82
N ASP A 42 2.31 -10.68 1.97
CA ASP A 42 3.64 -10.23 1.57
C ASP A 42 3.53 -8.84 0.92
N GLU A 43 4.24 -7.87 1.50
CA GLU A 43 4.34 -6.55 0.91
C GLU A 43 4.99 -6.69 -0.47
N SER A 44 4.19 -6.46 -1.52
CA SER A 44 4.62 -6.77 -2.88
C SER A 44 4.94 -5.50 -3.65
N GLU A 45 6.19 -5.35 -4.10
CA GLU A 45 6.57 -4.29 -5.04
C GLU A 45 5.77 -4.35 -6.35
N LYS A 46 5.29 -5.53 -6.74
CA LYS A 46 4.44 -5.70 -7.92
C LYS A 46 3.10 -4.98 -7.76
N ILE A 47 2.48 -5.09 -6.59
CA ILE A 47 1.25 -4.37 -6.26
C ILE A 47 1.55 -2.88 -6.05
N GLY A 48 2.64 -2.54 -5.38
CA GLY A 48 3.08 -1.15 -5.24
C GLY A 48 3.22 -0.45 -6.59
N SER A 49 3.84 -1.10 -7.57
CA SER A 49 3.98 -0.57 -8.94
C SER A 49 2.63 -0.36 -9.63
N PHE A 50 1.65 -1.24 -9.38
CA PHE A 50 0.30 -1.07 -9.89
C PHE A 50 -0.38 0.15 -9.27
N ILE A 51 -0.30 0.31 -7.94
CA ILE A 51 -0.85 1.48 -7.24
C ILE A 51 -0.23 2.77 -7.79
N ASP A 52 1.10 2.77 -8.01
CA ASP A 52 1.82 3.91 -8.55
C ASP A 52 1.32 4.28 -9.97
N VAL A 53 1.09 3.30 -10.85
CA VAL A 53 0.56 3.53 -12.21
C VAL A 53 -0.90 3.98 -12.18
N VAL A 54 -1.75 3.39 -11.34
CA VAL A 54 -3.17 3.77 -11.22
C VAL A 54 -3.29 5.20 -10.68
N SER A 55 -2.46 5.58 -9.71
CA SER A 55 -2.45 6.95 -9.17
C SER A 55 -2.13 8.02 -10.21
N GLN A 56 -1.34 7.66 -11.23
CA GLN A 56 -0.94 8.53 -12.34
C GLN A 56 -1.85 8.43 -13.57
N THR A 57 -2.82 7.50 -13.56
CA THR A 57 -3.73 7.32 -14.69
C THR A 57 -4.67 8.51 -14.80
N THR A 58 -4.85 9.02 -16.03
CA THR A 58 -5.69 10.19 -16.31
C THR A 58 -7.16 9.82 -16.18
N THR A 59 -7.91 10.63 -15.43
CA THR A 59 -9.35 10.46 -15.22
C THR A 59 -10.16 11.30 -16.22
N LYS A 60 -11.43 10.93 -16.43
CA LYS A 60 -12.37 11.66 -17.30
C LYS A 60 -12.84 13.03 -16.72
N CYS A 61 -12.26 13.47 -15.59
CA CYS A 61 -12.57 14.76 -14.97
C CYS A 61 -11.62 15.85 -15.52
N GLU A 62 -12.18 16.83 -16.23
CA GLU A 62 -11.45 17.97 -16.81
C GLU A 62 -11.76 19.27 -16.03
N ILE A 63 -10.85 20.26 -16.06
CA ILE A 63 -11.10 21.63 -15.60
C ILE A 63 -11.21 22.50 -16.87
N PRO A 64 -12.07 23.55 -16.95
CA PRO A 64 -12.34 24.32 -18.18
C PRO A 64 -11.14 25.01 -18.86
N THR A 65 -9.92 24.84 -18.37
CA THR A 65 -8.70 25.44 -18.91
C THR A 65 -7.57 24.40 -18.98
N ALA A 66 -7.83 23.32 -19.72
CA ALA A 66 -6.89 22.25 -20.09
C ALA A 66 -6.34 21.42 -18.92
N HIS A 67 -6.08 20.13 -19.21
CA HIS A 67 -5.43 19.11 -18.37
C HIS A 67 -6.38 18.16 -17.62
N PHE A 68 -6.50 16.94 -18.17
CA PHE A 68 -7.02 15.76 -17.47
C PHE A 68 -6.34 15.63 -16.10
N GLN A 69 -7.12 15.39 -15.05
CA GLN A 69 -6.58 15.18 -13.70
C GLN A 69 -6.16 13.71 -13.56
N ASP A 70 -4.94 13.49 -13.09
CA ASP A 70 -4.50 12.21 -12.53
C ASP A 70 -5.36 11.82 -11.33
N VAL A 71 -5.41 10.53 -11.02
CA VAL A 71 -6.18 9.99 -9.89
C VAL A 71 -5.79 10.65 -8.57
N GLY A 72 -4.51 11.00 -8.37
CA GLY A 72 -4.05 11.73 -7.19
C GLY A 72 -4.76 13.09 -6.99
N ASN A 73 -4.85 13.88 -8.05
CA ASN A 73 -5.60 15.14 -8.03
C ASN A 73 -7.13 14.94 -7.86
N LEU A 74 -7.68 13.86 -8.43
CA LEU A 74 -9.10 13.53 -8.24
C LEU A 74 -9.42 13.11 -6.80
N ILE A 75 -8.52 12.37 -6.16
CA ILE A 75 -8.56 12.05 -4.72
C ILE A 75 -8.60 13.36 -3.91
N SER A 76 -7.79 14.35 -4.30
CA SER A 76 -7.78 15.63 -3.60
C SER A 76 -9.06 16.43 -3.73
N LYS A 77 -9.66 16.43 -4.92
CA LYS A 77 -10.97 17.06 -5.14
C LYS A 77 -12.08 16.35 -4.36
N CYS A 78 -12.02 15.02 -4.29
CA CYS A 78 -12.96 14.24 -3.50
C CYS A 78 -12.86 14.58 -2.01
N SER A 79 -11.65 14.65 -1.43
CA SER A 79 -11.47 14.99 -0.01
C SER A 79 -11.99 16.39 0.33
N GLN A 80 -11.87 17.32 -0.62
CA GLN A 80 -12.40 18.69 -0.49
C GLN A 80 -13.90 18.82 -0.79
N GLY A 81 -14.61 17.72 -1.07
CA GLY A 81 -16.04 17.74 -1.42
C GLY A 81 -16.35 18.50 -2.71
N LYS A 82 -15.38 18.62 -3.62
CA LYS A 82 -15.54 19.37 -4.88
C LYS A 82 -16.33 18.58 -5.91
N LEU A 83 -16.98 19.31 -6.79
CA LEU A 83 -17.66 18.75 -7.95
C LEU A 83 -16.65 18.59 -9.08
N CYS A 84 -16.85 17.55 -9.89
CA CYS A 84 -16.15 17.41 -11.15
C CYS A 84 -17.00 18.03 -12.25
N ASP A 85 -16.43 18.98 -12.99
CA ASP A 85 -16.93 19.39 -14.29
C ASP A 85 -16.55 18.30 -15.30
N GLY A 86 -17.12 17.10 -15.13
CA GLY A 86 -16.81 15.93 -15.94
C GLY A 86 -17.45 16.01 -17.32
N CYS A 87 -16.65 15.71 -18.34
CA CYS A 87 -17.13 15.49 -19.71
C CYS A 87 -17.12 13.98 -19.98
N ASP A 88 -18.29 13.39 -20.20
CA ASP A 88 -18.40 11.99 -20.64
C ASP A 88 -18.25 11.97 -22.18
N GLY A 89 -17.03 12.23 -22.68
CA GLY A 89 -16.79 12.38 -24.12
C GLY A 89 -17.33 13.70 -24.67
N GLU A 90 -18.52 13.71 -25.28
CA GLU A 90 -19.09 14.87 -26.00
C GLU A 90 -20.04 15.74 -25.16
N THR A 91 -20.47 15.28 -23.99
CA THR A 91 -21.38 16.03 -23.10
C THR A 91 -20.66 16.48 -21.83
N CYS A 92 -20.23 17.75 -21.83
CA CYS A 92 -19.85 18.48 -20.63
C CYS A 92 -21.10 19.13 -20.03
N GLY A 93 -21.44 18.81 -18.78
CA GLY A 93 -22.57 19.48 -18.10
C GLY A 93 -23.29 18.68 -17.02
N THR A 94 -22.98 17.38 -16.85
CA THR A 94 -23.52 16.61 -15.73
C THR A 94 -22.64 16.80 -14.51
N THR A 95 -23.08 17.61 -13.56
CA THR A 95 -22.39 17.86 -12.30
C THR A 95 -22.35 16.57 -11.47
N LYS A 96 -21.31 15.76 -11.64
CA LYS A 96 -21.05 14.57 -10.82
C LYS A 96 -20.11 14.94 -9.68
N SER A 97 -20.26 14.29 -8.53
CA SER A 97 -19.31 14.48 -7.43
C SER A 97 -17.93 13.93 -7.82
N ALA A 98 -16.84 14.59 -7.40
CA ALA A 98 -15.50 14.10 -7.70
C ALA A 98 -15.27 12.68 -7.14
N CYS A 99 -15.85 12.37 -5.97
CA CYS A 99 -15.79 11.05 -5.35
C CYS A 99 -16.50 9.96 -6.16
N GLU A 100 -17.64 10.27 -6.80
CA GLU A 100 -18.33 9.32 -7.67
C GLU A 100 -17.51 9.00 -8.91
N VAL A 101 -16.95 10.03 -9.55
CA VAL A 101 -16.06 9.84 -10.71
C VAL A 101 -14.82 9.03 -10.30
N LEU A 102 -14.26 9.30 -9.13
CA LEU A 102 -13.12 8.56 -8.57
C LEU A 102 -13.47 7.09 -8.36
N LYS A 103 -14.58 6.81 -7.68
CA LYS A 103 -15.06 5.45 -7.42
C LYS A 103 -15.25 4.68 -8.73
N ASN A 104 -15.87 5.30 -9.72
CA ASN A 104 -16.09 4.67 -11.03
C ASN A 104 -14.77 4.41 -11.76
N THR A 105 -13.86 5.40 -11.77
CA THR A 105 -12.55 5.26 -12.43
C THR A 105 -11.71 4.15 -11.80
N LEU A 106 -11.64 4.10 -10.47
CA LEU A 106 -10.94 3.06 -9.75
C LEU A 106 -11.60 1.68 -9.94
N THR A 107 -12.94 1.63 -9.95
CA THR A 107 -13.67 0.38 -10.21
C THR A 107 -13.37 -0.16 -11.61
N GLU A 108 -13.36 0.70 -12.63
CA GLU A 108 -13.01 0.33 -14.01
C GLU A 108 -11.55 -0.15 -14.09
N ALA A 109 -10.61 0.58 -13.49
CA ALA A 109 -9.19 0.23 -13.45
C ALA A 109 -8.93 -1.11 -12.74
N MET A 110 -9.63 -1.37 -11.63
CA MET A 110 -9.54 -2.65 -10.91
C MET A 110 -10.11 -3.80 -11.73
N LYS A 111 -11.29 -3.62 -12.33
CA LYS A 111 -11.92 -4.66 -13.17
C LYS A 111 -11.10 -4.99 -14.43
N SER A 112 -10.43 -4.01 -15.02
CA SER A 112 -9.58 -4.24 -16.19
C SER A 112 -8.28 -4.98 -15.85
N SER A 113 -7.79 -4.81 -14.62
CA SER A 113 -6.48 -5.32 -14.19
C SER A 113 -6.58 -6.64 -13.44
N TYR A 114 -7.64 -6.82 -12.66
CA TYR A 114 -7.88 -7.98 -11.81
C TYR A 114 -9.25 -8.58 -12.12
N VAL A 115 -9.27 -9.61 -12.97
CA VAL A 115 -10.49 -10.33 -13.32
C VAL A 115 -10.76 -11.41 -12.28
N VAL A 116 -11.80 -11.22 -11.46
CA VAL A 116 -12.25 -12.24 -10.50
C VAL A 116 -13.35 -13.08 -11.15
N SER A 117 -13.02 -14.32 -11.52
CA SER A 117 -13.97 -15.26 -12.10
C SER A 117 -13.63 -16.71 -11.71
N GLU A 118 -14.57 -17.62 -11.96
CA GLU A 118 -14.32 -19.05 -11.82
C GLU A 118 -13.16 -19.46 -12.76
N GLY A 119 -12.13 -20.13 -12.22
CA GLY A 119 -10.90 -20.45 -12.94
C GLY A 119 -9.85 -19.34 -13.07
N SER A 120 -10.13 -18.10 -12.64
CA SER A 120 -9.12 -17.03 -12.62
C SER A 120 -8.04 -17.26 -11.56
N TYR A 121 -6.84 -16.76 -11.86
CA TYR A 121 -5.70 -16.67 -10.94
C TYR A 121 -5.97 -15.71 -9.78
N VAL A 122 -6.80 -14.68 -9.98
CA VAL A 122 -7.18 -13.73 -8.93
C VAL A 122 -8.52 -14.14 -8.32
N LYS A 123 -8.57 -14.30 -6.99
CA LYS A 123 -9.80 -14.72 -6.28
C LYS A 123 -10.49 -13.58 -5.54
N TYR A 124 -9.71 -12.62 -5.08
CA TYR A 124 -10.18 -11.53 -4.27
C TYR A 124 -9.30 -10.30 -4.47
N TYR A 125 -9.90 -9.13 -4.45
CA TYR A 125 -9.17 -7.89 -4.20
C TYR A 125 -10.00 -6.93 -3.36
N ASN A 126 -9.30 -6.06 -2.65
CA ASN A 126 -9.87 -4.99 -1.86
C ASN A 126 -9.02 -3.73 -2.00
N LEU A 127 -9.60 -2.70 -2.60
CA LEU A 127 -9.00 -1.38 -2.74
C LEU A 127 -9.68 -0.42 -1.76
N THR A 128 -8.89 0.20 -0.89
CA THR A 128 -9.37 1.14 0.13
C THR A 128 -8.64 2.47 0.05
N LEU A 129 -9.38 3.55 0.27
CA LEU A 129 -8.85 4.90 0.42
C LEU A 129 -9.30 5.46 1.76
N TYR A 130 -8.35 5.89 2.59
CA TYR A 130 -8.65 6.40 3.91
C TYR A 130 -7.69 7.52 4.32
N TYR A 131 -8.13 8.38 5.25
CA TYR A 131 -7.30 9.43 5.82
C TYR A 131 -6.31 8.84 6.83
N GLU A 132 -5.04 9.25 6.76
CA GLU A 132 -3.99 8.70 7.65
C GLU A 132 -4.19 9.07 9.12
N LEU A 133 -4.91 10.17 9.41
CA LEU A 133 -5.04 10.70 10.77
C LEU A 133 -6.04 9.93 11.63
N ASP A 134 -7.16 9.52 11.06
CA ASP A 134 -8.30 8.93 11.78
C ASP A 134 -8.78 7.60 11.17
N ASN A 135 -8.16 7.14 10.08
CA ASN A 135 -8.57 5.97 9.30
C ASN A 135 -10.01 6.05 8.78
N GLU A 136 -10.58 7.25 8.64
CA GLU A 136 -11.88 7.42 8.02
C GLU A 136 -11.79 7.13 6.52
N LEU A 137 -12.77 6.39 6.00
CA LEU A 137 -12.84 6.02 4.59
C LEU A 137 -13.23 7.23 3.74
N LEU A 138 -12.42 7.55 2.74
CA LEU A 138 -12.72 8.62 1.79
C LEU A 138 -13.86 8.22 0.84
N ILE A 139 -13.84 6.96 0.41
CA ILE A 139 -14.89 6.35 -0.41
C ILE A 139 -15.16 4.93 0.09
N GLU A 140 -16.32 4.39 -0.27
CA GLU A 140 -16.62 2.98 -0.02
C GLU A 140 -15.55 2.06 -0.65
N PRO A 141 -15.06 1.05 0.09
CA PRO A 141 -14.12 0.07 -0.41
C PRO A 141 -14.57 -0.61 -1.70
N ILE A 142 -13.64 -0.78 -2.63
CA ILE A 142 -13.90 -1.51 -3.88
C ILE A 142 -13.44 -2.95 -3.68
N ILE A 143 -14.40 -3.80 -3.33
CA ILE A 143 -14.18 -5.21 -2.99
C ILE A 143 -14.77 -6.09 -4.10
N MET A 144 -14.04 -7.12 -4.50
CA MET A 144 -14.57 -8.16 -5.38
C MET A 144 -14.08 -9.53 -4.96
N GLY A 145 -15.01 -10.50 -4.93
CA GLY A 145 -14.76 -11.86 -4.50
C GLY A 145 -14.97 -12.07 -2.99
N PRO A 146 -15.13 -13.32 -2.54
CA PRO A 146 -15.22 -13.66 -1.12
C PRO A 146 -13.83 -13.63 -0.47
N GLN A 147 -13.68 -12.84 0.62
CA GLN A 147 -12.44 -12.75 1.39
C GLN A 147 -12.03 -14.10 1.99
N ASP A 148 -13.02 -14.89 2.43
CA ASP A 148 -12.83 -16.17 3.14
C ASP A 148 -12.22 -17.29 2.28
N ASN A 149 -12.01 -17.08 0.98
CA ASN A 149 -11.49 -18.07 0.04
C ASN A 149 -10.07 -17.79 -0.45
N CYS A 150 -9.29 -16.96 0.27
CA CYS A 150 -7.89 -16.76 -0.07
C CYS A 150 -7.03 -17.94 0.38
N LEU A 151 -6.96 -18.98 -0.45
CA LEU A 151 -6.15 -20.19 -0.21
C LEU A 151 -4.71 -20.09 -0.74
N GLY A 152 -4.36 -19.01 -1.45
CA GLY A 152 -3.02 -18.78 -2.00
C GLY A 152 -2.37 -17.51 -1.46
N ASP A 153 -1.52 -16.88 -2.26
CA ASP A 153 -0.72 -15.74 -1.82
C ASP A 153 -1.58 -14.48 -1.74
N LEU A 154 -1.73 -13.97 -0.51
CA LEU A 154 -2.27 -12.64 -0.27
C LEU A 154 -1.12 -11.64 -0.37
N LEU A 155 -1.21 -10.74 -1.34
CA LEU A 155 -0.27 -9.66 -1.53
C LEU A 155 -0.93 -8.33 -1.13
N PHE A 156 -0.14 -7.47 -0.50
CA PHE A 156 -0.60 -6.18 0.01
C PHE A 156 0.39 -5.07 -0.37
N ASN A 157 -0.12 -3.86 -0.59
CA ASN A 157 0.71 -2.65 -0.57
C ASN A 157 -0.13 -1.42 -0.25
N GLU A 158 0.49 -0.41 0.36
CA GLU A 158 -0.13 0.89 0.58
C GLU A 158 0.79 2.02 0.12
N ARG A 159 0.20 3.06 -0.49
CA ARG A 159 0.92 4.25 -0.93
C ARG A 159 0.27 5.52 -0.40
N PRO A 160 1.06 6.47 0.11
CA PRO A 160 0.53 7.79 0.45
C PRO A 160 0.19 8.55 -0.83
N VAL A 161 -0.97 9.20 -0.83
CA VAL A 161 -1.41 10.14 -1.85
C VAL A 161 -1.52 11.52 -1.18
N TYR A 162 -0.70 12.46 -1.64
CA TYR A 162 -0.69 13.81 -1.08
C TYR A 162 -1.82 14.65 -1.69
N SER A 163 -2.77 15.08 -0.85
CA SER A 163 -3.87 15.94 -1.26
C SER A 163 -3.83 17.25 -0.47
N GLY A 164 -3.25 18.31 -1.05
CA GLY A 164 -3.49 19.69 -0.60
C GLY A 164 -3.39 20.02 0.89
N GLY A 165 -2.65 19.24 1.69
CA GLY A 165 -2.52 19.38 3.15
C GLY A 165 -2.96 18.14 3.96
N GLU A 166 -3.84 17.31 3.41
CA GLU A 166 -4.29 16.05 4.01
C GLU A 166 -3.45 14.88 3.48
N LYS A 167 -3.11 13.95 4.37
CA LYS A 167 -2.42 12.72 4.02
C LYS A 167 -3.44 11.61 3.88
N ILE A 168 -3.64 11.14 2.65
CA ILE A 168 -4.55 10.07 2.31
C ILE A 168 -3.70 8.85 1.96
N LYS A 169 -4.14 7.65 2.34
CA LYS A 169 -3.51 6.39 1.95
C LYS A 169 -4.41 5.63 0.98
N LEU A 170 -3.78 5.10 -0.06
CA LEU A 170 -4.37 4.16 -1.00
C LEU A 170 -3.79 2.79 -0.69
N SER A 171 -4.65 1.86 -0.30
CA SER A 171 -4.28 0.50 0.09
C SER A 171 -4.94 -0.50 -0.86
N LEU A 172 -4.16 -1.48 -1.31
CA LEU A 172 -4.62 -2.55 -2.17
C LEU A 172 -4.18 -3.91 -1.62
N GLU A 173 -5.16 -4.77 -1.42
CA GLU A 173 -5.01 -6.18 -1.11
C GLU A 173 -5.46 -7.00 -2.33
N VAL A 174 -4.66 -7.97 -2.76
CA VAL A 174 -5.02 -8.91 -3.83
C VAL A 174 -4.64 -10.32 -3.43
N CYS A 175 -5.59 -11.23 -3.57
CA CYS A 175 -5.37 -12.66 -3.35
C CYS A 175 -5.24 -13.41 -4.67
N PHE A 176 -4.14 -14.14 -4.80
CA PHE A 176 -3.87 -15.02 -5.93
C PHE A 176 -4.04 -16.49 -5.55
N ASN A 177 -4.46 -17.30 -6.51
CA ASN A 177 -4.50 -18.75 -6.39
C ASN A 177 -3.14 -19.32 -6.75
N ASN A 178 -2.67 -20.37 -6.05
CA ASN A 178 -1.44 -21.07 -6.44
C ASN A 178 -1.69 -22.10 -7.54
#